data_AF-A0A945EHH0-F1
#
_entry.id   AF-A0A945EHH0-F1
#
_cell.length_a   1.000
_cell.length_b   1.000
_cell.length_c   1.000
_cell.angle_alpha   90.00
_cell.angle_beta   90.00
_cell.angle_gamma   90.00
#
_symmetry.space_group_name_H-M   'P 1'
#
loop_
_entity.id
_entity.type
_entity.pdbx_description
1 polymer ?
#
loop_
_entity_poly.entity_id
_entity_poly.type
_entity_poly.pdbx_seq_one_letter_code
_entity_poly.pdbx_strand_id
1 'polypeptide(L)' 'MKQQLKRNWKLFLMASVTLGLAPFNPPHIAGKIEWLLGGNAFTGQNAMLAQDWLDVFLHGSPWVLLLISVALNLSKKN' A
#
# COMPACT_ATOMS: atom_id res chain seq x y z
N MET A 1 17.30 10.49 3.03
CA MET A 1 16.01 9.95 2.56
C MET A 1 16.09 9.17 1.24
N LYS A 2 16.33 9.79 0.06
CA LYS A 2 16.33 9.06 -1.25
C LYS A 2 17.25 7.83 -1.29
N GLN A 3 18.46 7.91 -0.76
CA GLN A 3 19.40 6.78 -0.72
C GLN A 3 18.92 5.62 0.17
N GLN A 4 18.22 5.93 1.27
CA GLN A 4 17.63 4.91 2.14
C GLN A 4 16.51 4.17 1.40
N LEU A 5 15.65 4.89 0.67
CA LEU A 5 14.59 4.29 -0.14
C LEU A 5 15.19 3.35 -1.21
N LYS A 6 16.21 3.83 -1.96
CA LYS A 6 16.90 3.01 -2.97
C LYS A 6 17.49 1.73 -2.38
N ARG A 7 18.20 1.83 -1.24
CA ARG A 7 18.92 0.70 -0.63
C ARG A 7 17.98 -0.31 0.04
N ASN A 8 16.88 0.15 0.62
CA ASN A 8 15.96 -0.67 1.40
C ASN A 8 14.80 -1.26 0.58
N TRP A 9 14.86 -1.26 -0.76
CA TRP A 9 13.79 -1.79 -1.61
C TRP A 9 13.39 -3.24 -1.26
N LYS A 10 14.33 -4.08 -0.83
CA LYS A 10 14.06 -5.46 -0.37
C LYS A 10 13.19 -5.50 0.89
N LEU A 11 13.41 -4.57 1.83
CA LEU A 11 12.57 -4.45 3.03
C LEU A 11 11.13 -4.10 2.63
N PHE A 12 10.95 -3.15 1.72
CA PHE A 12 9.62 -2.78 1.24
C PHE A 12 8.96 -3.91 0.43
N LEU A 13 9.74 -4.68 -0.33
CA LEU A 13 9.24 -5.88 -1.01
C LEU A 13 8.72 -6.90 0.02
N MET A 14 9.54 -7.25 1.01
CA MET A 14 9.15 -8.20 2.06
C MET A 14 7.93 -7.70 2.83
N ALA A 15 7.91 -6.43 3.22
CA ALA A 15 6.76 -5.83 3.91
C ALA A 15 5.50 -5.82 3.02
N SER A 16 5.62 -5.62 1.71
CA SER A 16 4.49 -5.66 0.77
C SER A 16 3.89 -7.06 0.65
N VAL A 17 4.74 -8.07 0.46
CA VAL A 17 4.29 -9.46 0.30
C VAL A 17 3.93 -10.15 1.62
N THR A 18 4.16 -9.50 2.77
CA THR A 18 3.76 -10.00 4.09
C THR A 18 2.64 -9.14 4.67
N LEU A 19 3.00 -8.03 5.33
CA LEU A 19 2.03 -7.09 5.91
C LEU A 19 1.07 -6.55 4.85
N GLY A 20 1.56 -6.15 3.67
CA GLY A 20 0.73 -5.55 2.63
C GLY A 20 -0.30 -6.49 1.99
N LEU A 21 -0.11 -7.81 2.10
CA LEU A 21 -1.07 -8.83 1.64
C LEU A 21 -1.83 -9.49 2.79
N ALA A 22 -1.57 -9.13 4.04
CA ALA A 22 -2.25 -9.75 5.18
C ALA A 22 -3.73 -9.29 5.29
N PRO A 23 -4.65 -10.18 5.69
CA PRO A 23 -4.54 -11.64 5.70
C PRO A 23 -4.52 -12.18 4.26
N PHE A 24 -3.80 -13.26 3.96
CA PHE A 24 -3.55 -13.63 2.55
C PHE A 24 -4.76 -14.09 1.74
N ASN A 25 -5.91 -14.37 2.37
CA ASN A 25 -7.12 -14.83 1.68
C ASN A 25 -8.40 -14.46 2.45
N PRO A 26 -9.16 -13.42 2.04
CA PRO A 26 -8.78 -12.36 1.10
C PRO A 26 -7.91 -11.27 1.78
N PRO A 27 -6.97 -10.63 1.07
CA PRO A 27 -6.18 -9.51 1.59
C PRO A 27 -7.06 -8.31 1.91
N HIS A 28 -6.80 -7.67 3.05
CA HIS A 28 -7.55 -6.48 3.48
C HIS A 28 -7.56 -5.43 2.38
N ILE A 29 -6.41 -5.21 1.71
CA ILE A 29 -6.25 -4.21 0.66
C ILE A 29 -7.19 -4.41 -0.54
N ALA A 30 -7.60 -5.65 -0.87
CA ALA A 30 -8.46 -5.91 -2.04
C ALA A 30 -9.84 -5.28 -1.87
N GLY A 31 -10.53 -5.56 -0.76
CA GLY A 31 -11.84 -4.98 -0.50
C GLY A 31 -11.79 -3.46 -0.34
N LYS A 32 -10.68 -2.91 0.20
CA LYS A 32 -10.55 -1.45 0.32
C LYS A 32 -10.33 -0.78 -1.04
N ILE A 33 -9.61 -1.40 -1.97
CA ILE A 33 -9.46 -0.87 -3.33
C ILE A 33 -10.83 -0.79 -4.02
N GLU A 34 -11.65 -1.83 -3.90
CA GLU A 34 -13.02 -1.83 -4.45
C GLU A 34 -13.87 -0.70 -3.85
N TRP A 35 -13.77 -0.49 -2.55
CA TRP A 35 -14.49 0.60 -1.87
C TRP A 35 -14.02 2.00 -2.31
N LEU A 36 -12.71 2.20 -2.48
CA LEU A 36 -12.14 3.46 -2.98
C LEU A 36 -12.57 3.74 -4.41
N LEU A 37 -12.62 2.73 -5.27
CA LEU A 37 -13.04 2.86 -6.67
C LEU A 37 -14.57 2.98 -6.82
N GLY A 38 -15.34 2.37 -5.92
CA GLY A 38 -16.79 2.34 -5.94
C GLY A 38 -17.48 3.59 -5.38
N GLY A 39 -16.73 4.58 -4.89
CA GLY A 39 -17.25 5.88 -4.43
C GLY A 39 -17.94 5.89 -3.06
N ASN A 40 -18.18 4.72 -2.47
CA ASN A 40 -18.85 4.58 -1.17
C ASN A 40 -17.93 4.79 0.03
N ALA A 41 -16.62 4.99 -0.17
CA ALA A 41 -15.65 5.06 0.92
C ALA A 41 -15.90 6.22 1.91
N PHE A 42 -16.44 7.35 1.44
CA PHE A 42 -16.48 8.59 2.23
C PHE A 42 -17.82 8.90 2.87
N THR A 43 -18.93 8.50 2.23
CA THR A 43 -20.29 8.87 2.66
C THR A 43 -21.28 7.76 2.39
N GLY A 44 -22.40 7.75 3.12
CA GLY A 44 -23.46 6.76 3.00
C GLY A 44 -23.37 5.62 4.01
N GLN A 45 -24.30 4.67 3.89
CA GLN A 45 -24.42 3.55 4.84
C GLN A 45 -23.23 2.58 4.80
N ASN A 46 -22.46 2.59 3.71
CA ASN A 46 -21.29 1.76 3.50
C ASN A 46 -19.98 2.56 3.59
N ALA A 47 -20.00 3.73 4.23
CA ALA A 47 -18.79 4.53 4.44
C ALA A 47 -17.75 3.77 5.27
N MET A 48 -16.48 4.00 4.94
CA MET A 48 -15.36 3.39 5.65
C MET A 48 -15.30 3.88 7.09
N LEU A 49 -15.17 2.93 8.00
CA LEU A 49 -14.85 3.18 9.40
C LEU A 49 -13.36 3.54 9.53
N ALA A 50 -12.98 4.12 10.67
CA ALA A 50 -11.60 4.49 10.94
C ALA A 50 -10.61 3.32 10.81
N GLN A 51 -11.02 2.11 11.21
CA GLN A 51 -10.23 0.89 11.05
C GLN A 51 -10.00 0.54 9.58
N ASP A 52 -10.97 0.78 8.70
CA ASP A 52 -10.83 0.49 7.27
C ASP A 52 -9.80 1.43 6.62
N TRP A 53 -9.75 2.68 7.09
CA TRP A 53 -8.71 3.63 6.68
C TRP A 53 -7.34 3.24 7.22
N LEU A 54 -7.29 2.72 8.45
CA LEU A 54 -6.06 2.18 9.01
C LEU A 54 -5.57 0.97 8.20
N ASP A 55 -6.46 0.09 7.77
CA ASP A 55 -6.13 -1.03 6.88
C ASP A 55 -5.52 -0.53 5.57
N VAL A 56 -6.13 0.47 4.91
CA VAL A 56 -5.59 1.08 3.69
C VAL A 56 -4.18 1.61 3.92
N PHE A 57 -3.97 2.34 5.02
CA PHE A 57 -2.67 2.91 5.34
C PHE A 57 -1.63 1.82 5.67
N LEU A 58 -1.96 0.88 6.55
CA LEU A 58 -1.05 -0.14 7.04
C LEU A 58 -0.68 -1.14 5.95
N HIS A 59 -1.66 -1.62 5.20
CA HIS A 59 -1.43 -2.60 4.13
C HIS A 59 -0.96 -1.94 2.83
N GLY A 60 -1.35 -0.69 2.56
CA GLY A 60 -0.96 0.05 1.35
C GLY A 60 0.41 0.71 1.42
N SER A 61 0.85 1.17 2.60
CA SER A 61 2.12 1.91 2.73
C SER A 61 3.37 1.12 2.29
N PRO A 62 3.51 -0.20 2.53
CA PRO A 62 4.64 -0.97 2.00
C PRO A 62 4.70 -0.95 0.48
N TRP A 63 3.56 -1.03 -0.20
CA TRP A 63 3.47 -1.00 -1.67
C TRP A 63 3.88 0.36 -2.23
N VAL A 64 3.41 1.45 -1.62
CA VAL A 64 3.80 2.81 -2.02
C VAL A 64 5.31 2.99 -1.88
N LEU A 65 5.90 2.56 -0.75
CA LEU A 65 7.34 2.64 -0.52
C LEU A 65 8.13 1.76 -1.51
N LEU A 66 7.62 0.57 -1.85
CA LEU A 66 8.21 -0.30 -2.86
C LEU A 66 8.20 0.37 -4.24
N LEU A 67 7.06 0.92 -4.68
CA LEU A 67 6.93 1.61 -5.97
C LEU A 67 7.88 2.79 -6.08
N ILE A 68 7.95 3.64 -5.04
CA ILE A 68 8.90 4.76 -4.99
C ILE A 68 10.35 4.24 -5.09
N SER A 69 10.67 3.18 -4.36
CA SER A 69 12.03 2.62 -4.34
C SER A 69 12.42 2.00 -5.67
N VAL A 70 11.49 1.31 -6.35
CA VAL A 70 11.68 0.77 -7.70
C VAL A 70 11.88 1.92 -8.69
N ALA A 71 11.01 2.93 -8.69
CA ALA A 71 11.14 4.10 -9.55
C ALA A 71 12.51 4.78 -9.40
N LEU A 72 12.96 5.01 -8.16
CA LEU A 72 14.28 5.60 -7.88
C LEU A 72 15.47 4.72 -8.30
N ASN A 73 15.29 3.40 -8.35
CA ASN A 73 16.32 2.47 -8.83
C ASN A 73 16.34 2.37 -10.37
N LEU A 74 15.19 2.52 -11.03
CA LEU A 74 15.06 2.47 -12.48
C LEU A 74 15.33 3.82 -13.17
N SER A 75 15.14 4.94 -12.46
CA SER A 75 15.52 6.26 -12.97
C SER A 75 17.02 6.29 -13.27
N LYS A 76 17.38 6.38 -14.56
CA LYS A 76 18.76 6.63 -14.98
C LYS A 76 19.23 7.94 -14.36
N LYS A 77 20.45 7.91 -13.83
CA LYS A 77 21.15 9.13 -13.46
C LYS A 77 21.66 9.71 -14.78
N ASN A 78 20.91 10.64 -15.36
CA ASN A 78 21.44 11.51 -16.40
C ASN A 78 22.57 12.37 -15.81
#